data_AF-A0A8J3EQJ6-F1
#
_entry.id   AF-A0A8J3EQJ6-F1
#
_cell.length_a   1.000
_cell.length_b   1.000
_cell.length_c   1.000
_cell.angle_alpha   90.00
_cell.angle_beta   90.00
_cell.angle_gamma   90.00
#
_symmetry.space_group_name_H-M   'P 1'
#
loop_
_entity.id
_entity.type
_entity.pdbx_description
1 polymer ?
#
loop_
_entity_poly.entity_id
_entity_poly.type
_entity_poly.pdbx_seq_one_letter_code
_entity_poly.pdbx_strand_id
1 'polypeptide(L)'
;MIFSIIGWVATVIYLANHIALSVNRNYRGRLYFLLNLIGASGLVVSSLVLQSWQAVAINTFWAVVSLLSLAGRHTGTDFKLSDKALTWPVWVLGAGGLVYAILAPNQGLAALGWAATLLFCGAYLLFSAETIRRRRFLAYNVAAAFGVAPILYIDANWPAFGLEMAWGTISLIGFVNAFRSAPETDDAKNPDDTASLD
;
A
#
# COMPACT_ATOMS: atom_id res chain seq x y z
N MET A 1 4.36 24.30 -13.26
CA MET A 1 3.92 24.83 -11.94
C MET A 1 2.52 24.37 -11.54
N ILE A 2 1.47 24.61 -12.34
CA ILE A 2 0.09 24.28 -11.96
C ILE A 2 -0.13 22.79 -11.61
N PHE A 3 0.45 21.86 -12.38
CA PHE A 3 0.34 20.41 -12.11
C PHE A 3 1.02 19.98 -10.81
N SER A 4 2.09 20.66 -10.40
CA SER A 4 2.75 20.41 -9.11
C SER A 4 1.86 20.84 -7.94
N ILE A 5 1.19 21.99 -8.08
CA ILE A 5 0.20 22.46 -7.09
C ILE A 5 -0.96 21.46 -6.99
N ILE A 6 -1.49 21.00 -8.12
CA ILE A 6 -2.54 19.95 -8.16
C ILE A 6 -2.07 18.71 -7.40
N GLY A 7 -0.86 18.22 -7.69
CA GLY A 7 -0.31 17.04 -7.01
C GLY A 7 -0.17 17.23 -5.51
N TRP A 8 0.31 18.39 -5.04
CA TRP A 8 0.43 18.67 -3.60
C TRP A 8 -0.92 18.80 -2.90
N VAL A 9 -1.87 19.51 -3.51
CA VAL A 9 -3.25 19.60 -2.98
C VAL A 9 -3.86 18.20 -2.89
N ALA A 10 -3.71 17.39 -3.93
CA ALA A 10 -4.17 16.01 -3.96
C ALA A 10 -3.52 15.15 -2.86
N THR A 11 -2.21 15.28 -2.66
CA THR A 11 -1.45 14.60 -1.59
C THR A 11 -1.97 14.97 -0.21
N VAL A 12 -2.18 16.26 0.05
CA VAL A 12 -2.71 16.75 1.33
C VAL A 12 -4.12 16.22 1.57
N ILE A 13 -4.99 16.24 0.56
CA ILE A 13 -6.33 15.65 0.65
C ILE A 13 -6.24 14.16 1.00
N TYR A 14 -5.35 13.42 0.34
CA TYR A 14 -5.16 11.98 0.54
C TYR A 14 -4.72 11.66 1.98
N LEU A 15 -3.69 12.36 2.47
CA LEU A 15 -3.17 12.20 3.82
C LEU A 15 -4.18 12.63 4.88
N ALA A 16 -4.84 13.77 4.69
CA ALA A 16 -5.85 14.25 5.62
C ALA A 16 -7.03 13.27 5.72
N ASN A 17 -7.46 12.70 4.60
CA ASN A 17 -8.51 11.69 4.58
C ASN A 17 -8.09 10.42 5.32
N HIS A 18 -6.85 9.98 5.15
CA HIS A 18 -6.29 8.83 5.85
C HIS A 18 -6.17 9.05 7.37
N ILE A 19 -5.71 10.24 7.79
CA ILE A 19 -5.64 10.64 9.20
C ILE A 19 -7.03 10.72 9.80
N ALA A 20 -7.99 11.34 9.10
CA ALA A 20 -9.35 11.49 9.58
C ALA A 20 -10.03 10.13 9.82
N LEU A 21 -9.82 9.16 8.93
CA LEU A 21 -10.26 7.78 9.12
C LEU A 21 -9.61 7.13 10.36
N SER A 22 -8.33 7.42 10.60
CA SER A 22 -7.58 6.84 11.71
C SER A 22 -7.99 7.42 13.08
N VAL A 23 -8.43 8.68 13.13
CA VAL A 23 -8.77 9.38 14.38
C VAL A 23 -10.27 9.35 14.70
N ASN A 24 -11.14 9.45 13.69
CA ASN A 24 -12.58 9.60 13.90
C ASN A 24 -13.34 8.28 13.70
N ARG A 25 -13.83 7.69 14.80
CA ARG A 25 -14.67 6.47 14.75
C ARG A 25 -15.99 6.64 13.99
N ASN A 26 -16.51 7.86 13.86
CA ASN A 26 -17.78 8.17 13.19
C ASN A 26 -17.58 8.67 11.75
N TYR A 27 -16.45 8.36 11.12
CA TYR A 27 -16.15 8.88 9.80
C TYR A 27 -17.12 8.33 8.74
N ARG A 28 -17.67 9.23 7.90
CA ARG A 28 -18.67 8.86 6.88
C ARG A 28 -17.98 8.19 5.70
N GLY A 29 -18.22 6.89 5.50
CA GLY A 29 -17.60 6.10 4.43
C GLY A 29 -17.73 6.71 3.02
N ARG A 30 -18.88 7.32 2.69
CA ARG A 30 -19.06 7.99 1.39
C ARG A 30 -18.15 9.21 1.20
N LEU A 31 -17.94 10.01 2.26
CA LEU A 31 -17.03 11.16 2.21
C LEU A 31 -15.58 10.69 2.05
N TYR A 32 -15.20 9.61 2.74
CA TYR A 32 -13.88 8.99 2.60
C TYR A 32 -13.58 8.65 1.14
N PHE A 33 -14.46 7.89 0.47
CA PHE A 33 -14.21 7.49 -0.91
C PHE A 33 -14.30 8.67 -1.88
N LEU A 34 -15.11 9.69 -1.62
CA LEU A 34 -15.14 10.89 -2.44
C LEU A 34 -13.82 11.67 -2.37
N LEU A 35 -13.30 11.93 -1.17
CA LEU A 35 -12.03 12.61 -0.99
C LEU A 35 -10.87 11.79 -1.56
N ASN A 36 -10.91 10.47 -1.38
CA ASN A 36 -9.93 9.56 -1.97
C ASN A 36 -9.95 9.60 -3.50
N LEU A 37 -11.14 9.63 -4.12
CA LEU A 37 -11.28 9.76 -5.56
C LEU A 37 -10.71 11.08 -6.10
N ILE A 38 -10.99 12.19 -5.41
CA ILE A 38 -10.47 13.52 -5.78
C ILE A 38 -8.94 13.53 -5.67
N GLY A 39 -8.38 13.06 -4.55
CA GLY A 39 -6.94 12.98 -4.35
C GLY A 39 -6.25 12.05 -5.36
N ALA A 40 -6.76 10.83 -5.54
CA ALA A 40 -6.23 9.88 -6.52
C ALA A 40 -6.24 10.46 -7.95
N SER A 41 -7.35 11.06 -8.36
CA SER A 41 -7.49 11.64 -9.71
C SER A 41 -6.53 12.81 -9.92
N GLY A 42 -6.35 13.67 -8.90
CA GLY A 42 -5.38 14.76 -8.94
C GLY A 42 -3.95 14.25 -9.10
N LEU A 43 -3.58 13.20 -8.37
CA LEU A 43 -2.26 12.55 -8.48
C LEU A 43 -2.06 11.83 -9.81
N VAL A 44 -3.09 11.22 -10.40
CA VAL A 44 -3.03 10.67 -11.76
C VAL A 44 -2.68 11.77 -12.76
N VAL A 45 -3.43 12.89 -12.73
CA VAL A 45 -3.21 14.01 -13.65
C VAL A 45 -1.81 14.60 -13.48
N SER A 46 -1.37 14.86 -12.25
CA SER A 46 -0.03 15.42 -12.02
C SER A 46 1.08 14.45 -12.44
N SER A 47 0.91 13.15 -12.20
CA SER A 47 1.92 12.12 -12.51
C SER A 47 2.01 11.82 -14.01
N LEU A 48 0.90 11.90 -14.75
CA LEU A 48 0.89 11.74 -16.21
C LEU A 48 1.76 12.80 -16.90
N VAL A 49 1.70 14.05 -16.43
CA VAL A 49 2.53 15.14 -16.98
C VAL A 49 4.03 14.88 -16.75
N LEU A 50 4.38 14.21 -15.65
CA LEU A 50 5.75 13.83 -15.32
C LEU A 50 6.17 12.47 -15.90
N GLN A 51 5.27 11.78 -16.62
CA GLN A 51 5.50 10.41 -17.12
C GLN A 51 5.86 9.41 -16.00
N SER A 52 5.40 9.65 -14.78
CA SER A 52 5.67 8.81 -13.61
C SER A 52 4.64 7.67 -13.54
N TRP A 53 4.85 6.66 -14.39
CA TRP A 53 3.85 5.62 -14.69
C TRP A 53 3.46 4.76 -13.48
N GLN A 54 4.38 4.51 -12.56
CA GLN A 54 4.13 3.76 -11.33
C GLN A 54 3.15 4.53 -10.43
N ALA A 55 3.36 5.85 -10.26
CA ALA A 55 2.42 6.70 -9.52
C ALA A 55 1.06 6.79 -10.23
N VAL A 56 1.05 6.89 -11.57
CA VAL A 56 -0.20 6.84 -12.34
C VAL A 56 -0.95 5.54 -12.05
N ALA A 57 -0.29 4.39 -12.15
CA ALA A 57 -0.92 3.09 -11.92
C ALA A 57 -1.49 2.93 -10.49
N ILE A 58 -0.70 3.28 -9.46
CA ILE A 58 -1.15 3.22 -8.06
C ILE A 58 -2.38 4.12 -7.84
N ASN A 59 -2.33 5.35 -8.33
CA ASN A 59 -3.42 6.30 -8.11
C ASN A 59 -4.65 5.99 -8.97
N THR A 60 -4.49 5.47 -10.19
CA THR A 60 -5.61 4.95 -10.98
C THR A 60 -6.29 3.78 -10.28
N PHE A 61 -5.51 2.85 -9.72
CA PHE A 61 -6.07 1.76 -8.91
C PHE A 61 -6.93 2.30 -7.75
N TRP A 62 -6.45 3.29 -7.01
CA TRP A 62 -7.21 3.91 -5.93
C TRP A 62 -8.44 4.69 -6.39
N ALA A 63 -8.36 5.37 -7.53
CA ALA A 63 -9.51 6.03 -8.13
C ALA A 63 -10.61 5.01 -8.47
N VAL A 64 -10.24 3.87 -9.05
CA VAL A 64 -11.17 2.77 -9.36
C VAL A 64 -11.79 2.18 -8.10
N VAL A 65 -10.99 1.87 -7.07
CA VAL A 65 -11.49 1.38 -5.77
C VAL A 65 -12.50 2.35 -5.17
N SER A 66 -12.21 3.65 -5.25
CA SER A 66 -13.07 4.70 -4.71
C SER A 66 -14.39 4.81 -5.49
N LEU A 67 -14.33 4.74 -6.83
CA LEU A 67 -15.51 4.73 -7.70
C LEU A 67 -16.41 3.52 -7.43
N LEU A 68 -15.84 2.32 -7.37
CA LEU A 68 -16.58 1.10 -7.07
C LEU A 68 -17.27 1.18 -5.70
N SER A 69 -16.55 1.66 -4.69
CA SER A 69 -17.08 1.83 -3.34
C SER A 69 -18.21 2.87 -3.29
N LEU A 70 -18.08 3.99 -4.02
CA LEU A 70 -19.15 4.99 -4.15
C LEU A 70 -20.38 4.46 -4.89
N ALA A 71 -20.20 3.49 -5.79
CA ALA A 71 -21.26 2.78 -6.48
C ALA A 71 -21.88 1.65 -5.64
N GLY A 72 -21.47 1.48 -4.38
CA GLY A 72 -21.99 0.45 -3.47
C GLY A 72 -21.47 -0.96 -3.76
N ARG A 73 -20.38 -1.10 -4.52
CA ARG A 73 -19.74 -2.39 -4.78
C ARG A 73 -18.62 -2.65 -3.78
N HIS A 74 -18.63 -3.82 -3.16
CA HIS A 74 -17.52 -4.27 -2.33
C HIS A 74 -16.36 -4.70 -3.22
N THR A 75 -15.19 -4.11 -3.01
CA THR A 75 -13.96 -4.52 -3.68
C THR A 75 -13.41 -5.79 -2.99
N GLY A 76 -12.95 -6.76 -3.77
CA GLY A 76 -12.16 -7.90 -3.26
C GLY A 76 -12.92 -9.15 -2.81
N THR A 77 -14.25 -9.14 -2.64
CA THR A 77 -14.99 -10.31 -2.13
C THR A 77 -14.87 -11.57 -3.00
N ASP A 78 -14.67 -11.40 -4.32
CA ASP A 78 -14.55 -12.52 -5.26
C ASP A 78 -13.10 -12.75 -5.76
N PHE A 79 -12.11 -12.07 -5.19
CA PHE A 79 -10.75 -12.08 -5.71
C PHE A 79 -9.97 -13.33 -5.30
N LYS A 80 -9.79 -14.28 -6.23
CA LYS A 80 -9.13 -15.58 -6.00
C LYS A 80 -7.61 -15.57 -6.25
N LEU A 81 -6.91 -14.53 -5.82
CA LEU A 81 -5.44 -14.54 -5.85
C LEU A 81 -4.89 -15.06 -4.52
N SER A 82 -3.92 -15.98 -4.56
CA SER A 82 -3.24 -16.39 -3.33
C SER A 82 -2.10 -15.43 -2.99
N ASP A 83 -1.79 -15.30 -1.70
CA ASP A 83 -0.67 -14.51 -1.20
C ASP A 83 0.66 -14.89 -1.88
N LYS A 84 0.90 -16.20 -2.06
CA LYS A 84 2.10 -16.71 -2.75
C LYS A 84 2.12 -16.38 -4.23
N ALA A 85 0.98 -16.46 -4.91
CA ALA A 85 0.86 -16.15 -6.33
C ALA A 85 1.13 -14.67 -6.62
N LEU A 86 0.82 -13.78 -5.68
CA LEU A 86 1.20 -12.37 -5.76
C LEU A 86 2.69 -12.16 -5.43
N THR A 87 3.12 -12.66 -4.27
CA THR A 87 4.40 -12.26 -3.69
C THR A 87 5.60 -12.83 -4.42
N TRP A 88 5.55 -14.08 -4.89
CA TRP A 88 6.68 -14.68 -5.61
C TRP A 88 7.12 -13.87 -6.84
N PRO A 89 6.26 -13.56 -7.83
CA PRO A 89 6.66 -12.78 -8.99
C PRO A 89 7.09 -11.35 -8.63
N VAL A 90 6.45 -10.74 -7.63
CA VAL A 90 6.83 -9.42 -7.12
C VAL A 90 8.26 -9.42 -6.56
N TRP A 91 8.60 -10.41 -5.72
CA TRP A 91 9.93 -10.50 -5.13
C TRP A 91 11.01 -10.80 -6.18
N VAL A 92 10.72 -11.68 -7.14
CA VAL A 92 11.63 -11.95 -8.26
C VAL A 92 11.87 -10.70 -9.09
N LEU A 93 10.81 -9.97 -9.45
CA LEU A 93 10.91 -8.73 -10.23
C LEU A 93 11.66 -7.64 -9.44
N GLY A 94 11.37 -7.48 -8.15
CA GLY A 94 12.01 -6.49 -7.29
C GLY A 94 13.49 -6.78 -7.07
N ALA A 95 13.84 -8.02 -6.72
CA ALA A 95 15.23 -8.43 -6.54
C ALA A 95 16.02 -8.36 -7.86
N GLY A 96 15.42 -8.83 -8.95
CA GLY A 96 16.01 -8.70 -10.29
C GLY A 96 16.22 -7.25 -10.69
N GLY A 97 15.26 -6.36 -10.40
CA GLY A 97 15.37 -4.92 -10.62
C GLY A 97 16.50 -4.27 -9.83
N LEU A 98 16.66 -4.63 -8.55
CA LEU A 98 17.76 -4.15 -7.71
C LEU A 98 19.13 -4.59 -8.25
N VAL A 99 19.28 -5.86 -8.65
CA VAL A 99 20.52 -6.36 -9.25
C VAL A 99 20.79 -5.65 -10.58
N TYR A 100 19.76 -5.50 -11.42
CA TYR A 100 19.89 -4.85 -12.71
C TYR A 100 20.21 -3.36 -12.59
N ALA A 101 19.78 -2.69 -11.51
CA ALA A 101 20.11 -1.29 -11.24
C ALA A 101 21.61 -1.03 -11.10
N ILE A 102 22.43 -2.04 -10.82
CA ILE A 102 23.90 -1.93 -10.81
C ILE A 102 24.43 -1.64 -12.22
N LEU A 103 23.80 -2.21 -13.25
CA LEU A 103 24.21 -2.06 -14.64
C LEU A 103 23.44 -0.95 -15.36
N ALA A 104 22.16 -0.80 -15.04
CA ALA A 104 21.22 0.10 -15.67
C ALA A 104 20.30 0.73 -14.61
N PRO A 105 20.77 1.77 -13.88
CA PRO A 105 20.08 2.29 -12.70
C PRO A 105 18.61 2.63 -12.92
N ASN A 106 18.30 3.39 -13.99
CA ASN A 106 16.93 3.84 -14.25
C ASN A 106 16.00 2.67 -14.55
N GLN A 107 16.43 1.70 -15.36
CA GLN A 107 15.63 0.54 -15.74
C GLN A 107 15.46 -0.44 -14.57
N GLY A 108 16.51 -0.66 -13.78
CA GLY A 108 16.45 -1.49 -12.58
C GLY A 108 15.53 -0.90 -11.52
N LEU A 109 15.62 0.41 -11.27
CA LEU A 109 14.71 1.12 -10.36
C LEU A 109 13.27 1.18 -10.89
N ALA A 110 13.08 1.30 -12.21
CA ALA A 110 11.75 1.20 -12.80
C ALA A 110 11.13 -0.19 -12.59
N ALA A 111 11.90 -1.27 -12.72
CA ALA A 111 11.46 -2.64 -12.44
C ALA A 111 11.11 -2.83 -10.96
N LEU A 112 11.95 -2.31 -10.05
CA LEU A 112 11.64 -2.28 -8.61
C LEU A 112 10.35 -1.50 -8.33
N GLY A 113 10.17 -0.34 -8.98
CA GLY A 113 8.97 0.47 -8.86
C GLY A 113 7.71 -0.28 -9.32
N TRP A 114 7.77 -1.01 -10.44
CA TRP A 114 6.65 -1.84 -10.89
C TRP A 114 6.36 -3.02 -9.96
N ALA A 115 7.39 -3.67 -9.41
CA ALA A 115 7.21 -4.70 -8.38
C ALA A 115 6.48 -4.11 -7.16
N ALA A 116 6.89 -2.93 -6.70
CA ALA A 116 6.26 -2.21 -5.61
C ALA A 116 4.81 -1.82 -5.93
N THR A 117 4.51 -1.29 -7.12
CA THR A 117 3.14 -0.99 -7.56
C THR A 117 2.24 -2.22 -7.53
N LEU A 118 2.72 -3.35 -8.05
CA LEU A 118 1.98 -4.62 -8.04
C LEU A 118 1.76 -5.11 -6.61
N LEU A 119 2.78 -5.03 -5.75
CA LEU A 119 2.67 -5.39 -4.34
C LEU A 119 1.63 -4.53 -3.64
N PHE A 120 1.65 -3.22 -3.87
CA PHE A 120 0.75 -2.27 -3.25
C PHE A 120 -0.71 -2.58 -3.60
N CYS A 121 -1.02 -2.67 -4.90
CA CYS A 121 -2.37 -2.93 -5.38
C CYS A 121 -2.85 -4.34 -5.00
N GLY A 122 -1.98 -5.34 -5.17
CA GLY A 122 -2.29 -6.73 -4.83
C GLY A 122 -2.50 -6.93 -3.34
N ALA A 123 -1.69 -6.31 -2.48
CA ALA A 123 -1.85 -6.39 -1.02
C ALA A 123 -3.20 -5.83 -0.58
N TYR A 124 -3.65 -4.71 -1.16
CA TYR A 124 -4.99 -4.19 -0.91
C TYR A 124 -6.07 -5.20 -1.30
N LEU A 125 -6.00 -5.77 -2.50
CA LEU A 125 -7.00 -6.73 -2.97
C LEU A 125 -7.04 -7.99 -2.09
N LEU A 126 -5.88 -8.53 -1.71
CA LEU A 126 -5.78 -9.68 -0.80
C LEU A 126 -6.31 -9.36 0.60
N PHE A 127 -6.04 -8.16 1.11
CA PHE A 127 -6.54 -7.73 2.42
C PHE A 127 -8.06 -7.52 2.40
N SER A 128 -8.58 -6.91 1.34
CA SER A 128 -10.01 -6.70 1.12
C SER A 128 -10.77 -8.02 0.89
N ALA A 129 -10.08 -9.04 0.37
CA ALA A 129 -10.57 -10.42 0.25
C ALA A 129 -10.37 -11.26 1.51
N GLU A 130 -9.94 -10.66 2.63
CA GLU A 130 -9.64 -11.32 3.91
C GLU A 130 -8.60 -12.48 3.80
N THR A 131 -7.82 -12.51 2.71
CA THR A 131 -6.85 -13.57 2.44
C THR A 131 -5.55 -13.38 3.22
N ILE A 132 -5.20 -12.13 3.52
CA ILE A 132 -4.04 -11.79 4.35
C ILE A 132 -4.45 -11.01 5.60
N ARG A 133 -3.75 -11.28 6.70
CA ARG A 133 -3.98 -10.56 7.97
C ARG A 133 -3.40 -9.14 7.92
N ARG A 134 -3.94 -8.26 8.76
CA ARG A 134 -3.49 -6.86 8.92
C ARG A 134 -1.96 -6.70 9.02
N ARG A 135 -1.28 -7.56 9.79
CA ARG A 135 0.18 -7.50 9.96
C ARG A 135 0.94 -7.69 8.63
N ARG A 136 0.50 -8.63 7.78
CA ARG A 136 1.12 -8.84 6.45
C ARG A 136 0.81 -7.68 5.51
N PHE A 137 -0.43 -7.20 5.52
CA PHE A 137 -0.84 -6.04 4.74
C PHE A 137 0.04 -4.81 5.04
N LEU A 138 0.28 -4.52 6.32
CA LEU A 138 1.17 -3.43 6.73
C LEU A 138 2.61 -3.64 6.26
N ALA A 139 3.13 -4.87 6.35
CA ALA A 139 4.47 -5.20 5.84
C ALA A 139 4.60 -4.96 4.33
N TYR A 140 3.59 -5.37 3.56
CA TYR A 140 3.57 -5.16 2.12
C TYR A 140 3.46 -3.70 1.74
N ASN A 141 2.67 -2.89 2.48
CA ASN A 141 2.63 -1.45 2.25
C ASN A 141 3.97 -0.77 2.57
N VAL A 142 4.68 -1.19 3.62
CA VAL A 142 6.03 -0.70 3.91
C VAL A 142 6.97 -1.01 2.75
N ALA A 143 7.02 -2.27 2.32
CA ALA A 143 7.89 -2.70 1.24
C ALA A 143 7.56 -2.00 -0.09
N ALA A 144 6.28 -1.87 -0.41
CA ALA A 144 5.83 -1.22 -1.63
C ALA A 144 6.12 0.30 -1.63
N ALA A 145 5.75 1.01 -0.57
CA ALA A 145 5.95 2.45 -0.48
C ALA A 145 7.45 2.83 -0.60
N PHE A 146 8.33 2.11 0.11
CA PHE A 146 9.76 2.35 0.00
C PHE A 146 10.38 1.78 -1.29
N GLY A 147 9.79 0.75 -1.88
CA GLY A 147 10.23 0.19 -3.16
C GLY A 147 9.95 1.12 -4.34
N VAL A 148 8.83 1.86 -4.33
CA VAL A 148 8.49 2.81 -5.41
C VAL A 148 9.18 4.17 -5.22
N ALA A 149 9.51 4.56 -3.99
CA ALA A 149 10.07 5.88 -3.70
C ALA A 149 11.32 6.28 -4.55
N PRO A 150 12.31 5.40 -4.82
CA PRO A 150 13.46 5.76 -5.63
C PRO A 150 13.10 6.20 -7.05
N ILE A 151 12.16 5.52 -7.71
CA ILE A 151 11.77 5.91 -9.08
C ILE A 151 10.95 7.21 -9.07
N LEU A 152 10.10 7.43 -8.06
CA LEU A 152 9.36 8.70 -7.92
C LEU A 152 10.29 9.89 -7.68
N TYR A 153 11.40 9.68 -6.97
CA TYR A 153 12.43 10.69 -6.79
C TYR A 153 13.11 11.03 -8.13
N ILE A 154 13.47 10.02 -8.93
CA ILE A 154 14.08 10.21 -10.26
C ILE A 154 13.12 10.94 -11.20
N ASP A 155 11.84 10.61 -11.18
CA ASP A 155 10.80 11.27 -11.97
C ASP A 155 10.51 12.71 -11.50
N ALA A 156 11.15 13.17 -10.42
CA ALA A 156 10.86 14.43 -9.74
C ALA A 156 9.38 14.58 -9.35
N ASN A 157 8.69 13.46 -9.11
CA ASN A 157 7.29 13.43 -8.72
C ASN A 157 7.14 13.64 -7.20
N TRP A 158 7.53 14.82 -6.74
CA TRP A 158 7.58 15.16 -5.31
C TRP A 158 6.28 14.94 -4.54
N PRO A 159 5.08 15.23 -5.10
CA PRO A 159 3.85 14.96 -4.37
C PRO A 159 3.63 13.46 -4.12
N ALA A 160 3.78 12.62 -5.16
CA ALA A 160 3.65 11.17 -5.00
C ALA A 160 4.76 10.60 -4.11
N PHE A 161 6.00 11.07 -4.28
CA PHE A 161 7.12 10.70 -3.41
C PHE A 161 6.82 11.00 -1.94
N GLY A 162 6.37 12.22 -1.64
CA GLY A 162 6.02 12.64 -0.28
C GLY A 162 4.87 11.81 0.31
N LEU A 163 3.86 11.50 -0.50
CA LEU A 163 2.76 10.61 -0.11
C LEU A 163 3.28 9.23 0.29
N GLU A 164 4.10 8.59 -0.55
CA GLU A 164 4.61 7.24 -0.30
C GLU A 164 5.55 7.21 0.92
N MET A 165 6.39 8.22 1.12
CA MET A 165 7.23 8.33 2.31
C MET A 165 6.39 8.41 3.60
N ALA A 166 5.33 9.21 3.60
CA ALA A 166 4.41 9.29 4.73
C ALA A 166 3.65 7.97 4.93
N TRP A 167 3.14 7.37 3.86
CA TRP A 167 2.37 6.14 3.90
C TRP A 167 3.18 4.94 4.38
N GLY A 168 4.43 4.80 3.88
CA GLY A 168 5.38 3.78 4.31
C GLY A 168 5.73 3.93 5.79
N THR A 169 5.94 5.16 6.26
CA THR A 169 6.22 5.44 7.68
C THR A 169 5.05 5.08 8.58
N ILE A 170 3.83 5.49 8.23
CA ILE A 170 2.61 5.14 8.99
C ILE A 170 2.42 3.62 9.02
N SER A 171 2.62 2.95 7.89
CA SER A 171 2.53 1.49 7.79
C SER A 171 3.58 0.79 8.65
N LEU A 172 4.80 1.33 8.73
CA LEU A 172 5.89 0.80 9.54
C LEU A 172 5.57 0.91 11.04
N ILE A 173 5.08 2.06 11.49
CA ILE A 173 4.65 2.26 12.88
C ILE A 173 3.53 1.27 13.23
N GLY A 174 2.52 1.16 12.34
CA GLY A 174 1.43 0.20 12.51
C GLY A 174 1.91 -1.24 12.57
N PHE A 175 2.90 -1.61 11.74
CA PHE A 175 3.51 -2.93 11.73
C PHE A 175 4.21 -3.23 13.05
N VAL A 176 5.10 -2.33 13.52
CA VAL A 176 5.84 -2.50 14.79
C VAL A 176 4.88 -2.63 15.98
N ASN A 177 3.84 -1.80 16.04
CA ASN A 177 2.84 -1.88 17.11
C ASN A 177 2.07 -3.20 17.09
N ALA A 178 1.76 -3.73 15.91
CA ALA A 178 1.10 -5.03 15.78
C ALA A 178 1.97 -6.22 16.26
N PHE A 179 3.29 -6.09 16.32
CA PHE A 179 4.15 -7.11 16.96
C PHE A 179 4.11 -7.03 18.47
N ARG A 180 4.15 -5.82 19.02
CA ARG A 180 4.19 -5.61 20.48
C ARG A 180 2.91 -6.07 21.17
N SER A 181 1.78 -6.06 20.44
CA SER A 181 0.49 -6.51 20.96
C SER A 181 0.20 -8.00 20.75
N ALA A 182 1.12 -8.78 20.15
CA ALA A 182 0.97 -10.23 20.08
C ALA A 182 1.44 -10.83 21.42
N PRO A 183 0.57 -11.50 22.20
CA PRO A 183 0.99 -12.17 23.42
C PRO A 183 1.96 -13.32 23.09
N GLU A 184 2.98 -13.50 23.91
CA GLU A 184 3.62 -14.81 24.12
C GLU A 184 2.54 -15.77 24.64
N THR A 185 1.85 -16.46 23.73
CA THR A 185 1.06 -17.63 24.09
C THR A 185 1.41 -18.74 23.12
N ASP A 186 2.63 -19.26 23.25
CA ASP A 186 2.99 -20.59 22.77
C ASP A 186 3.75 -21.43 23.83
N ASP A 187 3.96 -20.93 25.06
CA ASP A 187 4.61 -21.66 26.16
C ASP A 187 3.66 -22.04 27.31
N ALA A 188 2.43 -22.42 26.98
CA ALA A 188 1.54 -23.09 27.93
C ALA A 188 1.09 -24.46 27.41
N LYS A 189 2.06 -25.34 27.16
CA LYS A 189 1.85 -26.77 27.43
C LYS A 189 2.41 -27.05 28.80
N ASN A 190 1.57 -26.94 29.83
CA ASN A 190 1.85 -27.56 31.12
C ASN A 190 1.63 -29.08 30.97
N PRO A 191 2.65 -29.94 31.08
CA PRO A 191 2.48 -31.39 30.93
C PRO A 191 1.83 -32.08 32.14
N ASP A 192 1.55 -31.35 33.23
CA ASP A 192 1.17 -31.96 34.51
C ASP A 192 -0.33 -32.30 34.69
N ASP A 193 -1.20 -32.09 33.70
CA ASP A 193 -2.62 -32.48 33.77
C ASP A 193 -2.87 -33.98 33.41
N THR A 194 -1.89 -34.85 33.62
CA THR A 194 -2.05 -36.31 33.45
C THR A 194 -1.50 -37.12 34.63
N ALA A 195 -1.92 -36.82 35.86
CA ALA A 195 -1.77 -37.76 36.98
C ALA A 195 -2.73 -37.47 38.15
N SER A 196 -4.03 -37.62 37.92
CA SER A 196 -4.91 -38.16 38.97
C SER A 196 -6.13 -38.76 38.30
N LEU A 197 -6.14 -40.09 38.17
CA LEU A 197 -7.28 -41.00 38.26
C LEU A 197 -6.69 -42.41 38.07
N ASP A 198 -6.58 -43.07 39.22
CA ASP A 198 -6.33 -44.50 39.52
C ASP A 198 -5.05 -44.77 40.34
#